data_AF-A0A935DCS5-F1
#
_entry.id   AF-A0A935DCS5-F1
#
_cell.length_a   1.000
_cell.length_b   1.000
_cell.length_c   1.000
_cell.angle_alpha   90.00
_cell.angle_beta   90.00
_cell.angle_gamma   90.00
#
_symmetry.space_group_name_H-M   'P 1'
#
loop_
_entity.id
_entity.type
_entity.pdbx_description
1 polymer ?
#
loop_
_entity_poly.entity_id
_entity_poly.type
_entity_poly.pdbx_seq_one_letter_code
_entity_poly.pdbx_strand_id
1 'polypeptide(L)'
;MSPFWPPRPLAAQQAVPERTAEADVGGHAEVLAFLDSLANHGAAISVGTLGGSPQGRRIPYVVAARPMVADPAEAKRSGKPVLHPGATSTRVKSREGSGAAVAA
;
A
#
# COMPACT_ATOMS: atom_id res chain seq x y z
N MET A 1 19.76 23.96 -17.77
CA MET A 1 18.71 22.91 -17.81
C MET A 1 18.78 22.15 -16.50
N SER A 2 17.78 22.28 -15.63
CA SER A 2 17.74 21.53 -14.37
C SER A 2 17.25 20.10 -14.64
N PRO A 3 17.88 19.05 -14.07
CA PRO A 3 17.38 17.70 -14.21
C PRO A 3 16.01 17.58 -13.51
N PHE A 4 15.04 16.98 -14.20
CA PHE A 4 13.75 16.60 -13.66
C PHE A 4 13.95 15.40 -12.71
N TRP A 5 14.44 15.67 -11.50
CA TRP A 5 14.42 14.67 -10.43
C TRP A 5 13.05 14.75 -9.73
N PRO A 6 12.34 13.63 -9.51
CA PRO A 6 11.15 13.66 -8.69
C PRO A 6 11.53 14.20 -7.30
N PRO A 7 10.73 15.09 -6.69
CA PRO A 7 11.03 15.56 -5.35
C PRO A 7 11.22 14.37 -4.42
N ARG A 8 12.15 14.49 -3.46
CA ARG A 8 12.33 13.45 -2.44
C ARG A 8 10.97 13.15 -1.81
N PRO A 9 10.55 11.87 -1.73
CA PRO A 9 9.30 11.52 -1.09
C PRO A 9 9.33 12.04 0.35
N LEU A 10 8.24 12.67 0.75
CA LEU A 10 8.09 13.14 2.13
C LEU A 10 8.00 11.94 3.06
N ALA A 11 8.37 12.09 4.34
CA ALA A 11 8.29 11.00 5.31
C ALA A 11 6.88 10.34 5.35
N ALA A 12 5.83 11.14 5.14
CA ALA A 12 4.44 10.67 5.07
C ALA A 12 4.13 9.80 3.82
N GLN A 13 5.01 9.77 2.82
CA GLN A 13 4.90 9.00 1.57
C GLN A 13 5.77 7.75 1.57
N GLN A 14 6.42 7.42 2.68
CA GLN A 14 7.27 6.23 2.82
C GLN A 14 6.55 5.17 3.66
N ALA A 15 6.37 3.96 3.13
CA ALA A 15 5.87 2.83 3.90
C ALA A 15 7.01 2.20 4.72
N VAL A 16 6.77 1.07 5.39
CA VAL A 16 7.79 0.40 6.22
C VAL A 16 9.04 0.01 5.42
N PRO A 17 8.94 -0.60 4.22
CA PRO A 17 10.13 -0.94 3.43
C PRO A 17 11.04 0.27 3.17
N GLU A 18 10.47 1.40 2.74
CA GLU A 18 11.26 2.57 2.35
C GLU A 18 11.86 3.29 3.56
N ARG A 19 11.23 3.20 4.73
CA ARG A 19 11.77 3.73 6.00
C ARG A 19 12.87 2.85 6.58
N THR A 20 12.89 1.57 6.23
CA THR A 20 13.82 0.57 6.80
C THR A 20 14.89 0.12 5.82
N ALA A 21 15.01 0.76 4.65
CA ALA A 21 15.86 0.29 3.55
C ALA A 21 15.63 -1.21 3.27
N GLU A 22 14.35 -1.54 3.08
CA GLU A 22 13.84 -2.87 2.73
C GLU A 22 14.14 -3.99 3.75
N ALA A 23 14.63 -3.64 4.94
CA ALA A 23 14.91 -4.60 6.01
C ALA A 23 13.62 -5.20 6.61
N ASP A 24 12.50 -4.48 6.56
CA ASP A 24 11.19 -4.94 6.98
C ASP A 24 10.11 -4.54 5.96
N VAL A 25 9.20 -5.46 5.67
CA VAL A 25 8.07 -5.22 4.76
C VAL A 25 6.83 -4.69 5.47
N GLY A 26 6.81 -4.76 6.80
CA GLY A 26 5.66 -4.41 7.63
C GLY A 26 4.49 -5.39 7.54
N GLY A 27 3.45 -5.12 8.30
CA GLY A 27 2.22 -5.89 8.32
C GLY A 27 1.02 -5.16 7.71
N HIS A 28 -0.13 -5.82 7.73
CA HIS A 28 -1.38 -5.27 7.19
C HIS A 28 -1.85 -4.04 7.96
N ALA A 29 -1.69 -4.02 9.28
CA ALA A 29 -2.12 -2.89 10.10
C ALA A 29 -1.31 -1.64 9.77
N GLU A 30 0.00 -1.79 9.57
CA GLU A 30 0.90 -0.72 9.17
C GLU A 30 0.57 -0.19 7.77
N VAL A 31 0.22 -1.08 6.83
CA VAL A 31 -0.25 -0.67 5.49
C VAL A 31 -1.54 0.15 5.58
N LEU A 32 -2.52 -0.29 6.37
CA LEU A 32 -3.76 0.47 6.54
C LEU A 32 -3.52 1.83 7.22
N ALA A 33 -2.67 1.89 8.24
CA ALA A 33 -2.29 3.13 8.90
C ALA A 33 -1.56 4.10 7.96
N PHE A 34 -0.72 3.57 7.06
CA PHE A 34 -0.04 4.36 6.04
C PHE A 34 -1.03 4.97 5.03
N LEU A 35 -1.98 4.17 4.52
CA LEU A 35 -3.01 4.67 3.60
C LEU A 35 -3.90 5.73 4.25
N ASP A 36 -4.25 5.55 5.53
CA ASP A 36 -5.00 6.53 6.31
C ASP A 36 -4.22 7.83 6.48
N SER A 37 -2.92 7.73 6.83
CA SER A 37 -2.03 8.89 6.91
C SER A 37 -1.96 9.66 5.59
N LEU A 38 -1.85 8.97 4.45
CA LEU A 38 -1.84 9.63 3.14
C LEU A 38 -3.13 10.40 2.87
N ALA A 39 -4.29 9.79 3.13
CA ALA A 39 -5.59 10.43 2.95
C ALA A 39 -5.72 11.66 3.86
N ASN A 40 -5.30 11.55 5.12
CA ASN A 40 -5.33 12.64 6.10
C ASN A 40 -4.42 13.81 5.74
N HIS A 41 -3.36 13.57 4.96
CA HIS A 41 -2.47 14.61 4.42
C HIS A 41 -2.92 15.17 3.06
N GLY A 42 -4.14 14.84 2.60
CA GLY A 42 -4.72 15.39 1.37
C GLY A 42 -4.18 14.74 0.09
N ALA A 43 -3.61 13.54 0.18
CA ALA A 43 -3.31 12.78 -1.03
C ALA A 43 -4.62 12.52 -1.79
N ALA A 44 -4.58 12.68 -3.13
CA ALA A 44 -5.72 12.45 -4.00
C ALA A 44 -5.97 10.94 -4.20
N ILE A 45 -6.30 10.26 -3.10
CA ILE A 45 -6.58 8.84 -3.03
C ILE A 45 -7.95 8.59 -2.39
N SER A 46 -8.60 7.49 -2.79
CA SER A 46 -9.78 6.94 -2.13
C SER A 46 -9.49 5.47 -1.80
N VAL A 47 -9.82 5.05 -0.59
CA VAL A 47 -9.54 3.69 -0.09
C VAL A 47 -10.88 3.00 0.15
N GLY A 48 -11.08 1.86 -0.51
CA GLY A 48 -12.25 1.00 -0.33
C GLY A 48 -11.87 -0.41 0.11
N THR A 49 -12.88 -1.25 0.36
CA THR A 49 -12.68 -2.66 0.72
C THR A 49 -13.23 -3.53 -0.41
N LEU A 50 -12.38 -4.39 -0.98
CA LEU A 50 -12.76 -5.36 -2.00
C LEU A 50 -13.53 -6.55 -1.41
N GLY A 51 -13.20 -6.91 -0.18
CA GLY A 51 -13.83 -8.00 0.57
C GLY A 51 -13.06 -8.37 1.83
N GLY A 52 -13.45 -9.47 2.47
CA GLY A 52 -12.71 -10.10 3.56
C GLY A 52 -11.87 -11.28 3.07
N SER A 53 -10.69 -11.48 3.64
CA SER A 53 -9.93 -12.70 3.46
C SER A 53 -10.54 -13.84 4.28
N PRO A 54 -10.21 -15.11 3.98
CA PRO A 54 -10.65 -16.25 4.81
C PRO A 54 -10.20 -16.17 6.28
N GLN A 55 -9.17 -15.37 6.57
CA GLN A 55 -8.68 -15.10 7.92
C GLN A 55 -9.35 -13.87 8.58
N GLY A 56 -10.41 -13.34 7.97
CA GLY A 56 -11.18 -12.21 8.50
C GLY A 56 -10.51 -10.84 8.32
N ARG A 57 -9.46 -10.72 7.49
CA ARG A 57 -8.77 -9.44 7.24
C ARG A 57 -9.43 -8.71 6.09
N ARG A 58 -9.57 -7.40 6.17
CA ARG A 58 -10.08 -6.60 5.05
C ARG A 58 -9.05 -6.58 3.92
N ILE A 59 -9.51 -6.73 2.68
CA ILE A 59 -8.67 -6.61 1.48
C ILE A 59 -8.93 -5.21 0.92
N PRO A 60 -8.02 -4.24 1.13
CA PRO A 60 -8.23 -2.88 0.64
C PRO A 60 -7.98 -2.79 -0.86
N TYR A 61 -8.65 -1.84 -1.51
CA TYR A 61 -8.24 -1.31 -2.82
C TYR A 61 -8.07 0.20 -2.73
N VAL A 62 -7.20 0.76 -3.56
CA VAL A 62 -6.89 2.19 -3.59
C VAL A 62 -7.12 2.73 -4.99
N VAL A 63 -7.88 3.82 -5.09
CA VAL A 63 -8.02 4.62 -6.30
C VAL A 63 -7.16 5.86 -6.13
N ALA A 64 -6.18 6.08 -7.00
CA ALA A 64 -5.37 7.30 -7.02
C ALA A 64 -5.55 8.01 -8.36
N ALA A 65 -6.13 9.22 -8.34
CA ALA A 65 -6.44 9.96 -9.56
C ALA A 65 -6.47 11.48 -9.33
N ARG A 66 -6.05 12.26 -10.33
CA ARG A 66 -6.18 13.72 -10.36
C ARG A 66 -6.81 14.16 -11.69
N PRO A 67 -7.97 14.83 -11.71
CA PRO A 67 -8.95 14.91 -10.61
C PRO A 67 -9.41 13.50 -10.16
N MET A 68 -9.97 13.41 -8.96
CA MET A 68 -10.46 12.14 -8.42
C MET A 68 -11.60 11.59 -9.27
N VAL A 69 -11.78 10.27 -9.29
CA VAL A 69 -12.88 9.59 -9.97
C VAL A 69 -13.61 8.74 -8.92
N ALA A 70 -14.93 8.84 -8.87
CA ALA A 70 -15.75 8.20 -7.85
C ALA A 70 -16.09 6.74 -8.20
N ASP A 71 -16.15 6.41 -9.50
CA ASP A 71 -16.54 5.08 -9.96
C ASP A 71 -15.81 4.63 -11.25
N PRO A 72 -15.83 3.32 -11.59
CA PRO A 72 -15.17 2.81 -12.79
C PRO A 72 -15.70 3.40 -14.11
N ALA A 73 -16.98 3.77 -14.18
CA ALA A 73 -17.57 4.35 -15.39
C ALA A 73 -17.08 5.80 -15.61
N GLU A 74 -16.87 6.56 -14.53
CA GLU A 74 -16.20 7.85 -14.56
C GLU A 74 -14.73 7.72 -14.95
N ALA A 75 -14.01 6.74 -14.39
CA ALA A 75 -12.63 6.46 -14.78
C ALA A 75 -12.50 6.19 -16.29
N LYS A 76 -13.37 5.34 -16.85
CA LYS A 76 -13.42 5.04 -18.29
C LYS A 76 -13.71 6.28 -19.14
N ARG A 77 -14.67 7.12 -18.73
CA ARG A 77 -15.01 8.37 -19.43
C ARG A 77 -13.89 9.41 -19.37
N SER A 78 -13.09 9.40 -18.31
CA SER A 78 -11.97 10.32 -18.14
C SER A 78 -10.77 10.03 -19.07
N GLY A 79 -10.77 8.89 -19.77
CA GLY A 79 -9.66 8.47 -20.64
C GLY A 79 -8.38 8.07 -19.89
N LYS A 80 -8.43 7.99 -18.55
CA LYS A 80 -7.27 7.62 -17.73
C LYS A 80 -7.05 6.10 -17.78
N PRO A 81 -5.79 5.65 -17.91
CA PRO A 81 -5.48 4.23 -17.81
C PRO A 81 -5.82 3.73 -16.40
N VAL A 82 -6.63 2.68 -16.32
CA VAL A 82 -6.90 1.96 -15.07
C VAL A 82 -5.85 0.87 -14.95
N LEU A 83 -4.96 1.01 -13.97
CA LEU A 83 -3.91 0.03 -13.68
C LEU A 83 -4.34 -0.81 -12.47
N HIS A 84 -4.42 -2.12 -12.67
CA HIS A 84 -4.55 -3.08 -11.57
C HIS A 84 -3.18 -3.74 -11.37
N PRO A 85 -2.39 -3.35 -10.37
CA PRO A 85 -1.21 -4.14 -10.01
C PRO A 85 -1.72 -5.50 -9.51
N GLY A 86 -1.30 -6.58 -10.17
CA GLY A 86 -1.79 -7.93 -9.90
C GLY A 86 -1.66 -8.32 -8.42
N ALA A 87 -2.60 -9.14 -7.94
CA ALA A 87 -2.58 -9.67 -6.58
C ALA A 87 -1.29 -10.48 -6.36
N THR A 88 -0.45 -10.06 -5.41
CA THR A 88 0.66 -10.88 -4.94
C THR A 88 0.08 -12.06 -4.17
N SER A 89 0.02 -13.23 -4.81
CA SER A 89 -0.25 -14.49 -4.12
C SER A 89 0.92 -14.76 -3.16
N THR A 90 0.77 -14.31 -1.92
CA THR A 90 1.74 -14.53 -0.86
C THR A 90 1.68 -16.00 -0.47
N ARG A 91 2.57 -16.81 -1.03
CA ARG A 91 2.95 -18.08 -0.39
C ARG A 91 3.70 -17.68 0.89
N VAL A 92 3.01 -17.71 2.02
CA VAL A 92 3.64 -17.57 3.34
C VAL A 92 4.66 -18.69 3.45
N LYS A 93 5.95 -18.37 3.29
CA LYS A 93 7.02 -19.31 3.60
C LYS A 93 7.08 -19.38 5.13
N SER A 94 6.56 -20.47 5.67
CA SER A 94 6.73 -20.82 7.08
C SER A 94 8.21 -20.71 7.43
N ARG A 95 8.58 -19.80 8.34
CA ARG A 95 9.87 -19.90 9.04
C ARG A 95 9.65 -20.92 10.15
N GLU A 96 9.94 -22.18 9.86
CA GLU A 96 10.16 -23.17 10.91
C GLU A 96 11.65 -23.18 11.26
N GLY A 97 11.93 -22.95 12.55
CA GLY A 97 13.08 -23.44 13.31
C GLY A 97 14.49 -23.00 12.91
N SER A 98 15.11 -22.13 13.70
CA SER A 98 16.37 -22.48 14.37
C SER A 98 16.80 -21.40 15.39
N GLY A 99 16.94 -21.80 16.65
CA GLY A 99 17.95 -21.24 17.54
C GLY A 99 17.51 -20.31 18.67
N ALA A 100 17.50 -20.88 19.89
CA ALA A 100 17.98 -20.29 21.15
C ALA A 100 17.11 -19.27 21.93
N ALA A 101 16.51 -19.78 23.02
CA ALA A 101 16.50 -19.17 24.36
C ALA A 101 16.18 -20.33 25.33
N VAL A 102 17.12 -20.91 26.10
CA VAL A 102 17.78 -20.39 27.31
C VAL A 102 16.84 -19.65 28.25
N ALA A 103 16.33 -20.37 29.25
CA ALA A 103 15.87 -19.95 30.58
C ALA A 103 15.01 -21.11 31.13
N ALA A 104 15.19 -21.69 32.31
CA ALA A 104 16.10 -21.56 33.43
C ALA A 104 16.01 -22.89 34.21
#